data_AF-A0A0P9QD30-F1
#
_entry.id   AF-A0A0P9QD30-F1
#
_cell.length_a   1.000
_cell.length_b   1.000
_cell.length_c   1.000
_cell.angle_alpha   90.00
_cell.angle_beta   90.00
_cell.angle_gamma   90.00
#
_symmetry.space_group_name_H-M   'P 1'
#
loop_
_entity.id
_entity.type
_entity.pdbx_description
1 polymer ?
#
loop_
_entity_poly.entity_id
_entity_poly.type
_entity_poly.pdbx_seq_one_letter_code
_entity_poly.pdbx_strand_id
1 'polypeptide(L)'
;MNESKIQHNESILLRILWMLLFLGVWHVAQIILAGVVLVQLVYRLIYGAPNGGLMNFGDSVSQYLAQIGRFGTFHSDHKPWPFADWPAPRAPEGEAAHHVPPAPHPVRDEEPKL
;
A
#
# COMPACT_ATOMS: atom_id res chain seq x y z
N MET A 1 -36.81 30.83 2.48
CA MET A 1 -35.78 30.84 1.40
C MET A 1 -34.39 30.64 2.03
N ASN A 2 -34.20 29.48 2.66
CA ASN A 2 -33.06 29.17 3.52
C ASN A 2 -32.80 27.65 3.56
N GLU A 3 -33.82 26.82 3.36
CA GLU A 3 -33.70 25.36 3.33
C GLU A 3 -32.81 24.84 2.18
N SER A 4 -32.83 25.47 1.00
CA SER A 4 -32.01 25.01 -0.14
C SER A 4 -30.51 25.20 0.06
N LYS A 5 -30.08 26.18 0.85
CA LYS A 5 -28.66 26.44 1.13
C LYS A 5 -28.07 25.45 2.12
N ILE A 6 -28.88 24.93 3.04
CA ILE A 6 -28.45 23.96 4.07
C ILE A 6 -28.19 22.60 3.42
N GLN A 7 -29.10 22.10 2.59
CA GLN A 7 -28.93 20.79 1.93
C GLN A 7 -27.65 20.73 1.05
N HIS A 8 -27.31 21.83 0.38
CA HIS A 8 -26.09 21.91 -0.44
C HIS A 8 -24.81 22.01 0.41
N ASN A 9 -24.87 22.68 1.56
CA ASN A 9 -23.71 22.82 2.44
C ASN A 9 -23.43 21.54 3.24
N GLU A 10 -24.45 20.75 3.59
CA GLU A 10 -24.28 19.46 4.27
C GLU A 10 -23.47 18.47 3.41
N SER A 11 -23.75 18.41 2.09
CA SER A 11 -22.96 17.58 1.17
C SER A 11 -21.52 18.06 1.01
N ILE A 12 -21.29 19.39 0.97
CA ILE A 12 -19.93 19.94 0.88
C ILE A 12 -19.14 19.69 2.17
N LEU A 13 -19.79 19.87 3.33
CA LEU A 13 -19.22 19.62 4.66
C LEU A 13 -18.85 18.15 4.82
N LEU A 14 -19.72 17.23 4.38
CA LEU A 14 -19.44 15.80 4.40
C LEU A 14 -18.24 15.46 3.51
N ARG A 15 -18.12 16.08 2.33
CA ARG A 15 -16.95 15.92 1.45
C ARG A 15 -15.67 16.41 2.11
N ILE A 16 -15.71 17.59 2.74
CA ILE A 16 -14.56 18.16 3.47
C ILE A 16 -14.18 17.26 4.65
N LEU A 17 -15.16 16.73 5.39
CA LEU A 17 -14.92 15.80 6.49
C LEU A 17 -14.21 14.53 6.00
N TRP A 18 -14.65 13.95 4.88
CA TRP A 18 -13.97 12.81 4.26
C TRP A 18 -12.56 13.17 3.79
N MET A 19 -12.35 14.36 3.21
CA MET A 19 -11.00 14.82 2.83
C MET A 19 -10.08 14.93 4.03
N LEU A 20 -10.54 15.51 5.15
CA LEU A 20 -9.75 15.62 6.37
C LEU A 20 -9.45 14.25 6.99
N LEU A 21 -10.42 13.34 6.98
CA LEU A 21 -10.21 11.97 7.44
C LEU A 21 -9.11 11.27 6.61
N PHE A 22 -9.20 11.34 5.28
CA PHE A 22 -8.18 10.76 4.41
C PHE A 22 -6.82 11.45 4.54
N LEU A 23 -6.78 12.75 4.84
CA LEU A 23 -5.55 13.47 5.19
C LEU A 23 -4.93 12.94 6.50
N GLY A 24 -5.76 12.64 7.51
CA GLY A 24 -5.30 12.00 8.73
C GLY A 24 -4.72 10.61 8.46
N VAL A 25 -5.41 9.81 7.65
CA VAL A 25 -4.92 8.48 7.24
C VAL A 25 -3.62 8.59 6.43
N TRP A 26 -3.49 9.60 5.57
CA TRP A 26 -2.25 9.90 4.86
C TRP A 26 -1.09 10.12 5.84
N HIS A 27 -1.27 10.95 6.87
CA HIS A 27 -0.22 11.19 7.87
C HIS A 27 0.20 9.90 8.61
N VAL A 28 -0.75 9.07 8.99
CA VAL A 28 -0.45 7.76 9.62
C VAL A 28 0.33 6.86 8.66
N ALA A 29 -0.10 6.77 7.39
CA ALA A 29 0.59 6.00 6.37
C ALA A 29 2.03 6.50 6.12
N GLN A 30 2.26 7.81 6.17
CA GLN A 30 3.63 8.36 6.10
C GLN A 30 4.50 7.93 7.27
N ILE A 31 3.97 7.93 8.50
CA ILE A 31 4.72 7.47 9.69
C ILE A 31 5.06 5.99 9.55
N ILE A 32 4.10 5.17 9.08
CA ILE A 32 4.32 3.74 8.82
C ILE A 32 5.42 3.55 7.77
N LEU A 33 5.36 4.29 6.65
CA LEU A 33 6.35 4.21 5.58
C LEU A 33 7.75 4.59 6.10
N ALA A 34 7.86 5.66 6.88
CA ALA A 34 9.12 6.07 7.50
C ALA A 34 9.66 4.98 8.45
N GLY A 35 8.79 4.34 9.22
CA GLY A 35 9.14 3.19 10.06
C GLY A 35 9.67 2.01 9.23
N VAL A 36 9.00 1.66 8.13
CA VAL A 36 9.42 0.58 7.21
C VAL A 36 10.81 0.87 6.64
N VAL A 37 11.06 2.10 6.20
CA VAL A 37 12.38 2.53 5.70
C VAL A 37 13.46 2.37 6.77
N LEU A 38 13.19 2.82 8.01
CA LEU A 38 14.13 2.69 9.11
C LEU A 38 14.44 1.22 9.43
N VAL A 39 13.40 0.38 9.53
CA VAL A 39 13.58 -1.06 9.77
C VAL A 39 14.35 -1.71 8.62
N GLN A 40 14.08 -1.35 7.36
CA GLN A 40 14.86 -1.84 6.22
C GLN A 40 16.33 -1.47 6.31
N LEU A 41 16.66 -0.23 6.68
CA LEU A 41 18.05 0.22 6.85
C LEU A 41 18.76 -0.59 7.95
N VAL A 42 18.09 -0.81 9.09
CA VAL A 42 18.62 -1.64 10.18
C VAL A 42 18.81 -3.08 9.72
N TYR A 43 17.83 -3.66 9.02
CA TYR A 43 17.90 -5.03 8.51
C TYR A 43 19.06 -5.20 7.53
N ARG A 44 19.22 -4.25 6.60
CA ARG A 44 20.31 -4.26 5.63
C ARG A 44 21.68 -4.15 6.31
N LEU A 45 21.79 -3.38 7.38
CA LEU A 45 23.05 -3.24 8.13
C LEU A 45 23.44 -4.51 8.88
N ILE A 46 22.46 -5.24 9.43
CA ILE A 46 22.71 -6.47 10.21
C ILE A 46 22.84 -7.71 9.33
N TYR A 47 21.93 -7.86 8.35
CA TYR A 47 21.78 -9.08 7.55
C TYR A 47 22.34 -8.96 6.12
N GLY A 48 22.78 -7.78 5.70
CA GLY A 48 23.36 -7.54 4.36
C GLY A 48 22.33 -7.46 3.23
N ALA A 49 21.08 -7.85 3.47
CA ALA A 49 20.03 -7.87 2.45
C ALA A 49 18.69 -7.29 2.96
N PRO A 50 17.88 -6.69 2.07
CA PRO A 50 16.55 -6.20 2.40
C PRO A 50 15.54 -7.34 2.56
N ASN A 51 14.57 -7.15 3.46
CA ASN A 51 13.46 -8.08 3.65
C ASN A 51 12.40 -7.87 2.57
N GLY A 52 12.10 -8.92 1.80
CA GLY A 52 11.13 -8.85 0.70
C GLY A 52 9.69 -8.55 1.12
N GLY A 53 9.27 -9.02 2.29
CA GLY A 53 7.96 -8.70 2.84
C GLY A 53 7.83 -7.20 3.15
N LEU A 54 8.83 -6.61 3.79
CA LEU A 54 8.85 -5.16 4.06
C LEU A 54 8.95 -4.33 2.78
N MET A 55 9.64 -4.85 1.76
CA MET A 55 9.78 -4.16 0.47
C MET A 55 8.44 -4.10 -0.27
N ASN A 56 7.73 -5.24 -0.33
CA ASN A 56 6.39 -5.30 -0.89
C ASN A 56 5.40 -4.45 -0.10
N PHE A 57 5.46 -4.49 1.24
CA PHE A 57 4.61 -3.66 2.08
C PHE A 57 4.88 -2.16 1.89
N GLY A 58 6.15 -1.76 1.82
CA GLY A 58 6.54 -0.37 1.56
C GLY A 58 6.04 0.14 0.20
N ASP A 59 6.09 -0.69 -0.85
CA ASP A 59 5.54 -0.32 -2.17
C ASP A 59 4.00 -0.21 -2.12
N SER A 60 3.29 -1.15 -1.49
CA SER A 60 1.83 -1.03 -1.27
C SER A 60 1.46 0.26 -0.53
N VAL A 61 2.16 0.60 0.54
CA VAL A 61 1.91 1.84 1.30
C VAL A 61 2.19 3.08 0.45
N SER A 62 3.24 3.06 -0.37
CA SER A 62 3.57 4.16 -1.29
C SER A 62 2.49 4.35 -2.36
N GLN A 63 1.99 3.26 -2.92
CA GLN A 63 0.85 3.29 -3.85
C GLN A 63 -0.42 3.81 -3.18
N TYR A 64 -0.68 3.38 -1.94
CA TYR A 64 -1.84 3.84 -1.15
C TYR A 64 -1.80 5.36 -0.91
N LEU A 65 -0.64 5.90 -0.54
CA LEU A 65 -0.43 7.34 -0.45
C LEU A 65 -0.76 8.01 -1.80
N ALA A 66 -0.19 7.54 -2.90
CA ALA A 66 -0.49 8.12 -4.23
C ALA A 66 -1.99 8.10 -4.57
N GLN A 67 -2.72 7.06 -4.18
CA GLN A 67 -4.18 6.98 -4.36
C GLN A 67 -4.92 8.03 -3.54
N ILE A 68 -4.60 8.19 -2.25
CA ILE A 68 -5.20 9.24 -1.40
C ILE A 68 -4.94 10.63 -2.00
N GLY A 69 -3.74 10.86 -2.56
CA GLY A 69 -3.35 12.16 -3.11
C GLY A 69 -4.12 12.49 -4.38
N ARG A 70 -4.30 11.49 -5.25
CA ARG A 70 -5.16 11.62 -6.44
C ARG A 70 -6.62 11.89 -6.05
N PHE A 71 -7.13 11.24 -5.01
CA PHE A 71 -8.46 11.51 -4.48
C PHE A 71 -8.58 12.93 -3.91
N GLY A 72 -7.64 13.33 -3.06
CA GLY A 72 -7.63 14.65 -2.41
C GLY A 72 -7.42 15.83 -3.37
N THR A 73 -6.75 15.60 -4.51
CA THR A 73 -6.53 16.61 -5.57
C THR A 73 -7.62 16.62 -6.64
N PHE A 74 -8.71 15.87 -6.44
CA PHE A 74 -9.79 15.70 -7.43
C PHE A 74 -9.32 15.12 -8.77
N HIS A 75 -8.13 14.51 -8.80
CA HIS A 75 -7.59 13.84 -9.98
C HIS A 75 -8.28 12.48 -10.19
N SER A 76 -8.87 11.91 -9.14
CA SER A 76 -9.64 10.68 -9.19
C SER A 76 -10.79 10.74 -8.19
N ASP A 77 -11.98 10.29 -8.59
CA ASP A 77 -13.12 10.11 -7.67
C ASP A 77 -13.13 8.72 -7.00
N HIS A 78 -12.14 7.87 -7.29
CA HIS A 78 -12.00 6.58 -6.61
C HIS A 78 -11.55 6.77 -5.16
N LYS A 79 -12.41 6.33 -4.23
CA LYS A 79 -12.11 6.33 -2.79
C LYS A 79 -11.10 5.21 -2.48
N PRO A 80 -10.01 5.51 -1.76
CA PRO A 80 -9.04 4.50 -1.37
C PRO A 80 -9.60 3.56 -0.29
N TRP A 81 -8.84 2.52 0.09
CA TRP A 81 -9.20 1.59 1.18
C TRP A 81 -9.74 2.34 2.41
N PRO A 82 -10.83 1.88 3.06
CA PRO A 82 -11.46 0.56 2.96
C PRO A 82 -12.54 0.40 1.87
N PHE A 83 -12.77 1.41 1.03
CA PHE A 83 -13.80 1.34 0.00
C PHE A 83 -13.34 0.67 -1.30
N ALA A 84 -12.04 0.57 -1.48
CA ALA A 84 -11.39 -0.12 -2.58
C ALA A 84 -10.41 -1.17 -2.04
N ASP A 85 -9.98 -2.08 -2.90
CA ASP A 85 -8.97 -3.07 -2.57
C ASP A 85 -7.64 -2.42 -2.17
N TRP A 86 -6.94 -3.08 -1.26
CA TRP A 86 -5.59 -2.69 -0.87
C TRP A 86 -4.64 -2.80 -2.09
N PRO A 87 -3.80 -1.79 -2.37
CA PRO A 87 -2.91 -1.81 -3.54
C PRO A 87 -1.95 -3.00 -3.50
N ALA A 88 -1.96 -3.79 -4.58
CA ALA A 88 -1.02 -4.89 -4.75
C ALA A 88 0.41 -4.34 -4.92
N PRO A 89 1.40 -4.89 -4.19
CA PRO A 89 2.80 -4.54 -4.41
C PRO A 89 3.20 -4.80 -5.86
N ARG A 90 3.93 -3.87 -6.47
CA ARG A 90 4.56 -4.08 -7.77
C ARG A 90 5.82 -4.93 -7.62
N ALA A 91 6.18 -5.63 -8.68
CA ALA A 91 7.44 -6.37 -8.71
C ALA A 91 8.62 -5.41 -8.47
N PRO A 92 9.61 -5.80 -7.64
CA PRO A 92 10.79 -4.98 -7.42
C PRO A 92 11.53 -4.72 -8.74
N GLU A 93 11.71 -3.46 -9.10
CA GLU A 93 12.42 -3.06 -10.32
C GLU A 93 13.95 -3.00 -10.11
N GLY A 94 14.42 -3.18 -8.86
CA GLY A 94 15.82 -3.10 -8.45
C GLY A 94 16.36 -4.38 -7.80
N GLU A 95 16.86 -4.29 -6.56
CA GLU A 95 17.46 -5.43 -5.84
C GLU A 95 16.41 -6.50 -5.56
N ALA A 96 16.63 -7.73 -6.05
CA ALA A 96 15.76 -8.86 -5.72
C ALA A 96 15.87 -9.13 -4.22
N ALA A 97 14.75 -9.01 -3.50
CA ALA A 97 14.68 -9.46 -2.12
C ALA A 97 15.14 -10.93 -2.01
N HIS A 98 15.68 -11.33 -0.85
CA HIS A 98 16.03 -12.72 -0.59
C HIS A 98 14.83 -13.65 -0.85
N HIS A 99 14.78 -14.17 -2.06
CA HIS A 99 13.90 -15.24 -2.48
C HIS A 99 14.76 -16.49 -2.42
N VAL A 100 14.59 -17.29 -1.37
CA VAL A 100 15.03 -18.68 -1.42
C VAL A 100 14.18 -19.31 -2.53
N PRO A 101 14.76 -19.69 -3.69
CA PRO A 101 14.00 -20.40 -4.70
C PRO A 101 13.37 -21.61 -4.02
N PRO A 102 12.07 -21.89 -4.20
CA PRO A 102 11.52 -23.15 -3.75
C PRO A 102 12.43 -24.23 -4.35
N ALA A 103 13.08 -25.01 -3.48
CA ALA A 103 13.97 -26.08 -3.90
C ALA A 103 13.21 -26.89 -4.96
N PRO A 104 13.81 -27.15 -6.14
CA PRO A 104 13.18 -27.95 -7.17
C PRO A 104 12.62 -29.18 -6.48
N HIS A 105 11.29 -29.30 -6.44
CA HIS A 105 10.68 -30.52 -5.94
C HIS A 105 11.31 -31.63 -6.77
N PRO A 106 12.03 -32.60 -6.15
CA PRO A 106 12.57 -33.70 -6.90
C PRO A 106 11.37 -34.37 -7.53
N VAL A 107 11.30 -34.25 -8.86
CA VAL A 107 10.33 -34.92 -9.69
C VAL A 107 10.48 -36.40 -9.35
N ARG A 108 9.55 -36.94 -8.55
CA ARG A 108 9.53 -38.36 -8.19
C ARG A 108 8.89 -39.11 -9.35
N ASP A 109 9.51 -39.00 -10.52
CA ASP A 109 9.19 -39.79 -11.70
C ASP A 109 10.12 -41.00 -11.68
N GLU A 110 9.84 -42.01 -10.86
CA GLU A 110 10.19 -43.42 -11.13
C GLU A 110 9.23 -44.31 -10.34
N GLU A 111 7.96 -44.37 -10.79
CA GLU A 111 7.14 -45.55 -10.54
C GLU A 111 7.42 -46.54 -11.68
N PRO A 112 8.17 -47.64 -11.46
CA PRO A 112 8.40 -48.63 -12.50
C PRO A 112 7.08 -49.36 -12.73
N LYS A 113 6.46 -49.08 -13.87
CA LYS A 113 5.37 -49.90 -14.41
C LYS A 113 5.89 -51.32 -14.59
N LEU A 114 5.44 -52.24 -13.73
CA LEU A 114 5.59 -53.69 -13.84
C LEU A 114 4.26 -54.29 -14.26
#